data_AF-A0AAE0KSA6-F1
#
_entry.id   AF-A0AAE0KSA6-F1
#
_cell.length_a   1.000
_cell.length_b   1.000
_cell.length_c   1.000
_cell.angle_alpha   90.00
_cell.angle_beta   90.00
_cell.angle_gamma   90.00
#
_symmetry.space_group_name_H-M   'P 1'
#
loop_
_entity.id
_entity.type
_entity.pdbx_description
1 polymer ?
#
loop_
_entity_poly.entity_id
_entity_poly.type
_entity_poly.pdbx_seq_one_letter_code
_entity_poly.pdbx_strand_id
1 'polypeptide(L)'
;MLANVERLAQVTSNIESYGGYSAALNAAYAKHFGYDFLISTDPAPAQKDARFAKVMLLRDALGGRGYDYALWIDADAILYEHEHDVVAALLAEYVTADLLFCRGGVNGLRPNLVNTGTIVARNTAWTAQFLEAWDSHELALAGRPDQEVFDALWLENSLEVQEHVALLPSDALNSEGVAAVFQTRATPPVIHLMGASTTLRRAVLAAAHASFCRSTKAPGPDEEKGTAPAACPGSEAPGAELDLSPGAPYTGSTTTRFALHPATSEMLQGACQALQARVAAALEGHAEEGGAEALKAAWELVMLSAAVTGHAADEMRKRNLPEENASSSDEASARALEKSCVLDSEQARAMLESMEAWAKTQLAVEPQRGMELAVARGMLLNELAGMHSASGNYSSCAALVHVILDDEGAHLGPVLVSLPVRTCASAVLDRAVAARGLK
;
A
#
# COMPACT_ATOMS: atom_id res chain seq x y z
N MET A 1 8.61 36.23 -1.83
CA MET A 1 7.50 35.69 -1.02
C MET A 1 7.33 34.26 -1.46
N LEU A 2 7.35 33.30 -0.53
CA LEU A 2 6.93 31.94 -0.85
C LEU A 2 5.44 32.02 -1.20
N ALA A 3 5.04 31.40 -2.30
CA ALA A 3 3.63 31.31 -2.68
C ALA A 3 2.86 30.62 -1.55
N ASN A 4 1.59 30.98 -1.34
CA ASN A 4 0.78 30.31 -0.34
C ASN A 4 0.43 28.91 -0.86
N VAL A 5 1.09 27.88 -0.30
CA VAL A 5 0.84 26.48 -0.63
C VAL A 5 -0.02 25.85 0.46
N GLU A 6 -1.18 25.34 0.07
CA GLU A 6 -2.01 24.51 0.94
C GLU A 6 -1.76 23.03 0.69
N ARG A 7 -1.68 22.25 1.75
CA ARG A 7 -1.55 20.80 1.69
C ARG A 7 -2.83 20.12 2.10
N LEU A 8 -3.24 19.13 1.34
CA LEU A 8 -4.53 18.45 1.47
C LEU A 8 -4.30 16.96 1.63
N ALA A 9 -4.89 16.39 2.68
CA ALA A 9 -5.05 14.95 2.85
C ALA A 9 -6.50 14.62 3.21
N GLN A 10 -6.95 13.40 2.91
CA GLN A 10 -8.24 12.91 3.37
C GLN A 10 -8.04 11.68 4.26
N VAL A 11 -8.60 11.70 5.47
CA VAL A 11 -8.55 10.59 6.42
C VAL A 11 -9.97 10.25 6.85
N THR A 12 -10.53 9.19 6.27
CA THR A 12 -11.85 8.66 6.63
C THR A 12 -11.74 7.58 7.72
N SER A 13 -12.85 7.25 8.39
CA SER A 13 -12.88 6.28 9.49
C SER A 13 -12.30 4.90 9.14
N ASN A 14 -12.45 4.45 7.88
CA ASN A 14 -11.92 3.15 7.43
C ASN A 14 -10.39 3.14 7.22
N ILE A 15 -9.73 4.30 7.21
CA ILE A 15 -8.27 4.43 7.01
C ILE A 15 -7.55 5.14 8.15
N GLU A 16 -8.29 5.61 9.16
CA GLU A 16 -7.77 6.34 10.33
C GLU A 16 -6.58 5.64 11.00
N SER A 17 -6.63 4.30 11.07
CA SER A 17 -5.60 3.47 11.72
C SER A 17 -4.17 3.69 11.19
N TYR A 18 -4.03 4.17 9.95
CA TYR A 18 -2.75 4.58 9.37
C TYR A 18 -2.74 6.05 8.92
N GLY A 19 -3.88 6.58 8.48
CA GLY A 19 -4.02 7.95 8.01
C GLY A 19 -3.69 8.99 9.08
N GLY A 20 -3.95 8.71 10.37
CA GLY A 20 -3.56 9.58 11.47
C GLY A 20 -2.04 9.79 11.55
N TYR A 21 -1.23 8.74 11.32
CA TYR A 21 0.22 8.85 11.32
C TYR A 21 0.75 9.62 10.11
N SER A 22 0.20 9.35 8.91
CA SER A 22 0.56 10.11 7.71
C SER A 22 0.22 11.59 7.87
N ALA A 23 -0.99 11.90 8.36
CA ALA A 23 -1.42 13.26 8.59
C ALA A 23 -0.52 14.00 9.58
N ALA A 24 -0.11 13.36 10.69
CA ALA A 24 0.81 13.96 11.66
C ALA A 24 2.18 14.28 11.05
N LEU A 25 2.74 13.35 10.27
CA LEU A 25 4.02 13.55 9.57
C LEU A 25 3.94 14.67 8.53
N ASN A 26 2.90 14.67 7.70
CA ASN A 26 2.71 15.67 6.66
C ASN A 26 2.41 17.06 7.24
N ALA A 27 1.69 17.14 8.36
CA ALA A 27 1.49 18.37 9.12
C ALA A 27 2.80 18.91 9.70
N ALA A 28 3.67 18.03 10.22
CA ALA A 28 4.98 18.41 10.72
C ALA A 28 5.87 18.97 9.60
N TYR A 29 5.86 18.34 8.41
CA TYR A 29 6.52 18.88 7.23
C TYR A 29 5.95 20.26 6.87
N ALA A 30 4.62 20.37 6.77
CA ALA A 30 3.96 21.62 6.40
C ALA A 30 4.38 22.76 7.32
N LYS A 31 4.33 22.52 8.63
CA LYS A 31 4.78 23.45 9.65
C LYS A 31 6.26 23.82 9.52
N HIS A 32 7.14 22.86 9.21
CA HIS A 32 8.58 23.10 9.07
C HIS A 32 8.89 24.12 7.96
N PHE A 33 8.19 24.03 6.83
CA PHE A 33 8.42 24.90 5.67
C PHE A 33 7.42 26.07 5.54
N GLY A 34 6.54 26.26 6.53
CA GLY A 34 5.60 27.38 6.56
C GLY A 34 4.39 27.23 5.61
N TYR A 35 3.97 25.99 5.35
CA TYR A 35 2.76 25.67 4.58
C TYR A 35 1.54 25.51 5.49
N ASP A 36 0.37 25.80 4.92
CA ASP A 36 -0.91 25.44 5.54
C ASP A 36 -1.19 23.94 5.30
N PHE A 37 -1.81 23.30 6.29
CA PHE A 37 -2.16 21.88 6.21
C PHE A 37 -3.62 21.66 6.59
N LEU A 38 -4.38 21.07 5.68
CA LEU A 38 -5.75 20.62 5.89
C LEU A 38 -5.85 19.11 5.84
N ILE A 39 -6.72 18.60 6.71
CA ILE A 39 -7.20 17.24 6.66
C ILE A 39 -8.70 17.30 6.47
N SER A 40 -9.21 16.65 5.42
CA SER A 40 -10.64 16.35 5.31
C SER A 40 -10.93 15.00 5.96
N THR A 41 -11.94 14.95 6.81
CA THR A 41 -12.47 13.69 7.37
C THR A 41 -13.81 13.31 6.75
N ASP A 42 -14.35 14.19 5.90
CA ASP A 42 -15.62 13.97 5.24
C ASP A 42 -15.49 12.84 4.22
N PRO A 43 -16.46 11.91 4.17
CA PRO A 43 -16.48 10.92 3.10
C PRO A 43 -16.71 11.61 1.76
N ALA A 44 -16.20 11.00 0.69
CA ALA A 44 -16.58 11.42 -0.65
C ALA A 44 -18.12 11.34 -0.84
N PRO A 45 -18.72 12.19 -1.69
CA PRO A 45 -20.14 12.08 -2.00
C PRO A 45 -20.49 10.66 -2.46
N ALA A 46 -21.58 10.08 -1.94
CA ALA A 46 -21.93 8.67 -2.15
C ALA A 46 -22.10 8.24 -3.62
N GLN A 47 -22.28 9.19 -4.53
CA GLN A 47 -22.45 8.96 -5.97
C GLN A 47 -21.12 8.91 -6.74
N LYS A 48 -19.99 9.19 -6.07
CA LYS A 48 -18.67 9.23 -6.67
C LYS A 48 -17.75 8.23 -6.03
N ASP A 49 -16.80 7.75 -6.83
CA ASP A 49 -15.71 6.97 -6.30
C ASP A 49 -14.90 7.79 -5.29
N ALA A 50 -14.55 7.19 -4.15
CA ALA A 50 -13.87 7.89 -3.06
C ALA A 50 -12.55 8.55 -3.50
N ARG A 51 -11.90 8.00 -4.53
CA ARG A 51 -10.65 8.54 -5.08
C ARG A 51 -10.83 9.91 -5.72
N PHE A 52 -12.05 10.32 -6.08
CA PHE A 52 -12.32 11.66 -6.62
C PHE A 52 -12.42 12.76 -5.55
N ALA A 53 -12.43 12.42 -4.25
CA ALA A 53 -12.46 13.43 -3.20
C ALA A 53 -11.30 14.44 -3.31
N LYS A 54 -10.13 13.99 -3.80
CA LYS A 54 -8.97 14.85 -4.06
C LYS A 54 -9.27 15.97 -5.04
N VAL A 55 -10.04 15.69 -6.10
CA VAL A 55 -10.40 16.68 -7.13
C VAL A 55 -11.30 17.76 -6.51
N MET A 56 -12.26 17.36 -5.67
CA MET A 56 -13.11 18.31 -4.96
C MET A 56 -12.34 19.18 -3.97
N LEU A 57 -11.41 18.59 -3.22
CA LEU A 57 -10.58 19.30 -2.25
C LEU A 57 -9.61 20.27 -2.93
N LEU A 58 -9.01 19.88 -4.05
CA LEU A 58 -8.18 20.77 -4.86
C LEU A 58 -8.99 21.98 -5.38
N ARG A 59 -10.24 21.77 -5.79
CA ARG A 59 -11.13 22.86 -6.23
C ARG A 59 -11.46 23.82 -5.09
N ASP A 60 -11.75 23.32 -3.89
CA ASP A 60 -12.02 24.16 -2.71
C ASP A 60 -10.78 24.98 -2.33
N ALA A 61 -9.61 24.35 -2.28
CA ALA A 61 -8.35 25.01 -1.97
C ALA A 61 -8.02 26.16 -2.93
N LEU A 62 -8.05 25.89 -4.24
CA LEU A 62 -7.65 26.86 -5.25
C LEU A 62 -8.74 27.92 -5.47
N GLY A 63 -10.00 27.51 -5.64
CA GLY A 63 -11.09 28.43 -5.99
C GLY A 63 -11.80 29.05 -4.78
N GLY A 64 -12.10 28.23 -3.77
CA GLY A 64 -12.86 28.65 -2.59
C GLY A 64 -12.01 29.45 -1.59
N ARG A 65 -10.78 28.98 -1.33
CA ARG A 65 -9.87 29.58 -0.36
C ARG A 65 -8.85 30.53 -0.99
N GLY A 66 -8.58 30.38 -2.28
CA GLY A 66 -7.74 31.29 -3.04
C GLY A 66 -6.23 31.06 -2.85
N TYR A 67 -5.81 29.84 -2.53
CA TYR A 67 -4.39 29.50 -2.48
C TYR A 67 -3.74 29.62 -3.86
N ASP A 68 -2.45 29.97 -3.92
CA ASP A 68 -1.71 30.05 -5.19
C ASP A 68 -1.40 28.65 -5.73
N TYR A 69 -1.12 27.72 -4.82
CA TYR A 69 -0.85 26.33 -5.11
C TYR A 69 -1.51 25.43 -4.06
N ALA A 70 -1.89 24.23 -4.48
CA ALA A 70 -2.35 23.16 -3.60
C ALA A 70 -1.55 21.88 -3.87
N LEU A 71 -1.07 21.23 -2.81
CA LEU A 71 -0.48 19.90 -2.86
C LEU A 71 -1.47 18.89 -2.26
N TRP A 72 -1.97 17.98 -3.08
CA TRP A 72 -2.66 16.79 -2.62
C TRP A 72 -1.66 15.69 -2.25
N ILE A 73 -1.90 14.98 -1.16
CA ILE A 73 -1.19 13.75 -0.78
C ILE A 73 -2.17 12.70 -0.24
N ASP A 74 -2.11 11.48 -0.77
CA ASP A 74 -2.91 10.34 -0.30
C ASP A 74 -2.55 9.99 1.16
N ALA A 75 -3.50 9.44 1.91
CA ALA A 75 -3.32 9.11 3.33
C ALA A 75 -2.30 7.98 3.62
N ASP A 76 -1.90 7.24 2.59
CA ASP A 76 -0.84 6.23 2.64
C ASP A 76 0.48 6.73 2.04
N ALA A 77 0.61 8.04 1.83
CA ALA A 77 1.83 8.72 1.42
C ALA A 77 2.32 9.71 2.50
N ILE A 78 3.64 9.84 2.62
CA ILE A 78 4.30 10.83 3.49
C ILE A 78 5.46 11.51 2.79
N LEU A 79 5.66 12.79 3.06
CA LEU A 79 6.93 13.46 2.77
C LEU A 79 7.94 13.14 3.88
N TYR A 80 8.97 12.39 3.52
CA TYR A 80 9.93 11.84 4.48
C TYR A 80 11.16 12.74 4.67
N GLU A 81 11.56 13.47 3.63
CA GLU A 81 12.76 14.32 3.62
C GLU A 81 12.45 15.72 4.21
N HIS A 82 12.87 15.99 5.45
CA HIS A 82 12.60 17.28 6.11
C HIS A 82 13.74 18.31 5.99
N GLU A 83 14.89 17.95 5.42
CA GLU A 83 16.01 18.89 5.27
C GLU A 83 15.86 19.81 4.05
N HIS A 84 15.12 19.34 3.04
CA HIS A 84 14.96 20.03 1.76
C HIS A 84 13.49 20.21 1.39
N ASP A 85 13.15 21.45 1.01
CA ASP A 85 11.81 21.77 0.52
C ASP A 85 11.65 21.32 -0.95
N VAL A 86 11.40 20.03 -1.13
CA VAL A 86 11.22 19.43 -2.47
C VAL A 86 10.07 20.09 -3.23
N VAL A 87 9.02 20.53 -2.53
CA VAL A 87 7.86 21.17 -3.16
C VAL A 87 8.24 22.53 -3.72
N ALA A 88 8.90 23.37 -2.93
CA ALA A 88 9.39 24.66 -3.41
C ALA A 88 10.39 24.51 -4.57
N ALA A 89 11.27 23.51 -4.51
CA ALA A 89 12.23 23.21 -5.58
C ALA A 89 11.52 22.85 -6.89
N LEU A 90 10.52 21.96 -6.85
CA LEU A 90 9.73 21.58 -8.02
C LEU A 90 8.93 22.76 -8.59
N LEU A 91 8.34 23.59 -7.73
CA LEU A 91 7.61 24.79 -8.18
C LEU A 91 8.53 25.81 -8.89
N ALA A 92 9.79 25.91 -8.46
CA ALA A 92 10.77 26.76 -9.10
C ALA A 92 11.24 26.19 -10.45
N GLU A 93 11.38 24.87 -10.56
CA GLU A 93 11.79 24.18 -11.78
C GLU A 93 10.69 24.18 -12.85
N TYR A 94 9.44 23.92 -12.47
CA TYR A 94 8.29 23.76 -13.36
C TYR A 94 7.35 24.98 -13.33
N VAL A 95 7.90 26.20 -13.41
CA VAL A 95 7.17 27.46 -13.23
C VAL A 95 6.04 27.72 -14.24
N THR A 96 6.08 27.07 -15.41
CA THR A 96 5.06 27.20 -16.46
C THR A 96 3.97 26.14 -16.39
N ALA A 97 4.15 25.08 -15.61
CA ALA A 97 3.15 24.04 -15.49
C ALA A 97 2.01 24.48 -14.56
N ASP A 98 0.80 24.07 -14.91
CA ASP A 98 -0.39 24.25 -14.09
C ASP A 98 -0.61 23.08 -13.14
N LEU A 99 -0.20 21.87 -13.53
CA LEU A 99 -0.24 20.68 -12.70
C LEU A 99 1.06 19.88 -12.81
N LEU A 100 1.49 19.30 -11.69
CA LEU A 100 2.61 18.35 -11.64
C LEU A 100 2.10 16.99 -11.18
N PHE A 101 2.42 15.95 -11.96
CA PHE A 101 2.16 14.55 -11.62
C PHE A 101 3.44 13.73 -11.72
N CYS A 102 3.59 12.73 -10.87
CA CYS A 102 4.60 11.69 -11.09
C CYS A 102 4.09 10.66 -12.09
N ARG A 103 4.98 10.17 -12.96
CA ARG A 103 4.69 9.03 -13.82
C ARG A 103 4.24 7.82 -13.01
N GLY A 104 3.24 7.10 -13.53
CA GLY A 104 2.76 5.86 -12.94
C GLY A 104 3.79 4.74 -13.12
N GLY A 105 3.87 3.87 -12.12
CA GLY A 105 4.57 2.60 -12.25
C GLY A 105 3.75 1.56 -13.02
N VAL A 106 4.34 0.38 -13.22
CA VAL A 106 3.63 -0.76 -13.82
C VAL A 106 2.71 -1.40 -12.76
N ASN A 107 1.47 -0.92 -12.67
CA ASN A 107 0.45 -1.53 -11.83
C ASN A 107 -0.25 -2.68 -12.59
N GLY A 108 0.40 -3.84 -12.68
CA GLY A 108 -0.16 -5.03 -13.34
C GLY A 108 -0.05 -5.00 -14.87
N LEU A 109 -1.14 -5.32 -15.59
CA LEU A 109 -1.12 -5.51 -17.05
C LEU A 109 -1.21 -4.22 -17.88
N ARG A 110 -1.49 -3.07 -17.24
CA ARG A 110 -1.52 -1.78 -17.93
C ARG A 110 -0.63 -0.79 -17.19
N PRO A 111 0.35 -0.16 -17.86
CA PRO A 111 1.06 0.96 -17.28
C PRO A 111 0.08 2.12 -17.12
N ASN A 112 -0.09 2.62 -15.89
CA ASN A 112 -0.79 3.87 -15.67
C ASN A 112 0.12 5.00 -16.13
N LEU A 113 -0.41 6.02 -16.81
CA LEU A 113 0.41 7.14 -17.24
C LEU A 113 0.96 7.92 -16.03
N VAL A 114 0.10 8.12 -15.02
CA VAL A 114 0.41 8.89 -13.82
C VAL A 114 0.07 8.15 -12.53
N ASN A 115 0.73 8.53 -11.44
CA ASN A 115 0.29 8.27 -10.07
C ASN A 115 -0.34 9.55 -9.51
N THR A 116 -1.62 9.50 -9.11
CA THR A 116 -2.37 10.66 -8.57
C THR A 116 -2.35 10.71 -7.05
N GLY A 117 -1.55 9.88 -6.38
CA GLY A 117 -1.41 9.91 -4.93
C GLY A 117 -0.65 11.12 -4.42
N THR A 118 0.02 11.85 -5.32
CA THR A 118 0.52 13.20 -5.06
C THR A 118 0.26 14.07 -6.29
N ILE A 119 -0.24 15.28 -6.07
CA ILE A 119 -0.55 16.23 -7.15
C ILE A 119 -0.20 17.63 -6.66
N VAL A 120 0.61 18.37 -7.41
CA VAL A 120 0.76 19.81 -7.20
C VAL A 120 -0.09 20.52 -8.24
N ALA A 121 -0.97 21.41 -7.80
CA ALA A 121 -1.86 22.16 -8.65
C ALA A 121 -1.69 23.66 -8.42
N ARG A 122 -1.54 24.42 -9.51
CA ARG A 122 -1.48 25.88 -9.50
C ARG A 122 -2.87 26.46 -9.67
N ASN A 123 -3.15 27.56 -8.99
CA ASN A 123 -4.40 28.29 -9.14
C ASN A 123 -4.38 29.12 -10.43
N THR A 124 -4.89 28.52 -11.50
CA THR A 124 -5.11 29.21 -12.77
C THR A 124 -6.52 28.92 -13.28
N ALA A 125 -6.98 29.77 -14.21
CA ALA A 125 -8.24 29.54 -14.88
C ALA A 125 -8.26 28.20 -15.64
N TRP A 126 -7.11 27.74 -16.12
CA TRP A 126 -6.98 26.44 -16.77
C TRP A 126 -7.15 25.30 -15.77
N THR A 127 -6.45 25.33 -14.62
CA THR A 127 -6.59 24.29 -13.58
C THR A 127 -8.04 24.15 -13.11
N ALA A 128 -8.75 25.27 -12.94
CA ALA A 128 -10.17 25.23 -12.55
C ALA A 128 -11.04 24.50 -13.60
N GLN A 129 -10.81 24.76 -14.89
CA GLN A 129 -11.52 24.07 -15.98
C GLN A 129 -11.14 22.59 -16.06
N PHE A 130 -9.86 22.27 -15.87
CA PHE A 130 -9.37 20.90 -15.88
C PHE A 130 -9.97 20.08 -14.75
N LEU A 131 -9.98 20.60 -13.51
CA LEU A 131 -10.56 19.89 -12.37
C LEU A 131 -12.07 19.67 -12.51
N GLU A 132 -12.79 20.62 -13.15
CA GLU A 132 -14.19 20.40 -13.53
C GLU A 132 -14.33 19.29 -14.57
N ALA A 133 -13.53 19.33 -15.65
CA ALA A 133 -13.57 18.33 -16.71
C ALA A 133 -13.21 16.92 -16.21
N TRP A 134 -12.23 16.81 -15.29
CA TRP A 134 -11.84 15.57 -14.65
C TRP A 134 -12.99 14.99 -13.82
N ASP A 135 -13.62 15.83 -13.00
CA ASP A 135 -14.74 15.44 -12.15
C ASP A 135 -16.02 15.09 -12.93
N SER A 136 -16.26 15.76 -14.05
CA SER A 136 -17.47 15.60 -14.88
C SER A 136 -17.31 14.62 -16.04
N HIS A 137 -16.12 14.01 -16.21
CA HIS A 137 -15.85 13.12 -17.34
C HIS A 137 -16.78 11.90 -17.32
N GLU A 138 -17.18 11.41 -18.50
CA GLU A 138 -18.11 10.26 -18.58
C GLU A 138 -17.58 9.01 -17.87
N LEU A 139 -16.26 8.79 -17.88
CA LEU A 139 -15.62 7.69 -17.16
C LEU A 139 -15.69 7.88 -15.64
N ALA A 140 -15.59 9.11 -15.13
CA ALA A 140 -15.76 9.40 -13.71
C ALA A 140 -17.21 9.10 -13.29
N LEU A 141 -18.17 9.53 -14.11
CA LEU A 141 -19.61 9.25 -13.91
C LEU A 141 -19.92 7.74 -14.00
N ALA A 142 -19.12 6.99 -14.76
CA ALA A 142 -19.19 5.52 -14.84
C ALA A 142 -18.45 4.81 -13.69
N GLY A 143 -17.92 5.55 -12.71
CA GLY A 143 -17.23 5.00 -11.55
C GLY A 143 -15.82 4.47 -11.84
N ARG A 144 -15.17 4.93 -12.92
CA ARG A 144 -13.76 4.60 -13.16
C ARG A 144 -12.86 5.36 -12.17
N PRO A 145 -11.69 4.81 -11.81
CA PRO A 145 -10.70 5.49 -10.96
C PRO A 145 -10.26 6.84 -11.54
N ASP A 146 -9.90 7.79 -10.67
CA ASP A 146 -9.39 9.12 -11.04
C ASP A 146 -8.19 9.05 -11.99
N GLN A 147 -7.24 8.12 -11.75
CA GLN A 147 -6.09 7.89 -12.62
C GLN A 147 -6.49 7.53 -14.05
N GLU A 148 -7.47 6.65 -14.21
CA GLU A 148 -7.89 6.24 -15.56
C GLU A 148 -8.63 7.34 -16.31
N VAL A 149 -9.37 8.18 -15.57
CA VAL A 149 -10.01 9.35 -16.15
C VAL A 149 -8.96 10.38 -16.58
N PHE A 150 -7.91 10.57 -15.78
CA PHE A 150 -6.78 11.40 -16.19
C PHE A 150 -6.11 10.85 -17.45
N ASP A 151 -5.84 9.54 -17.51
CA ASP A 151 -5.21 8.90 -18.67
C ASP A 151 -6.04 9.12 -19.94
N ALA A 152 -7.37 9.04 -19.86
CA ALA A 152 -8.27 9.34 -20.97
C ALA A 152 -8.16 10.81 -21.42
N LEU A 153 -8.27 11.76 -20.48
CA LEU A 153 -8.12 13.19 -20.77
C LEU A 153 -6.77 13.50 -21.42
N TRP A 154 -5.70 12.86 -20.95
CA TRP A 154 -4.36 13.00 -21.52
C TRP A 154 -4.28 12.48 -22.95
N LEU A 155 -4.79 11.28 -23.21
CA LEU A 155 -4.75 10.65 -24.54
C LEU A 155 -5.58 11.41 -25.56
N GLU A 156 -6.71 11.98 -25.13
CA GLU A 156 -7.55 12.85 -25.93
C GLU A 156 -6.95 14.25 -26.14
N ASN A 157 -5.91 14.59 -25.36
CA ASN A 157 -5.39 15.94 -25.20
C ASN A 157 -6.50 16.96 -24.89
N SER A 158 -7.45 16.55 -24.06
CA SER A 158 -8.59 17.37 -23.65
C SER A 158 -8.08 18.62 -22.94
N LEU A 159 -8.60 19.78 -23.33
CA LEU A 159 -8.15 21.10 -22.84
C LEU A 159 -6.64 21.35 -23.01
N GLU A 160 -6.00 20.76 -24.02
CA GLU A 160 -4.55 20.94 -24.25
C GLU A 160 -3.71 20.49 -23.04
N VAL A 161 -4.20 19.50 -22.28
CA VAL A 161 -3.58 19.03 -21.02
C VAL A 161 -2.09 18.71 -21.13
N GLN A 162 -1.60 18.26 -22.29
CA GLN A 162 -0.19 17.97 -22.48
C GLN A 162 0.71 19.22 -22.47
N GLU A 163 0.16 20.41 -22.68
CA GLU A 163 0.88 21.70 -22.62
C GLU A 163 0.89 22.29 -21.21
N HIS A 164 -0.09 21.91 -20.38
CA HIS A 164 -0.31 22.47 -19.05
C HIS A 164 0.21 21.57 -17.92
N VAL A 165 0.45 20.29 -18.19
CA VAL A 165 0.90 19.31 -17.21
C VAL A 165 2.37 18.97 -17.41
N ALA A 166 3.15 18.98 -16.33
CA ALA A 166 4.47 18.35 -16.29
C ALA A 166 4.38 16.93 -15.68
N LEU A 167 4.87 15.94 -16.44
CA LEU A 167 5.03 14.57 -15.98
C LEU A 167 6.44 14.34 -15.43
N LEU A 168 6.55 14.35 -14.11
CA LEU A 168 7.78 14.15 -13.35
C LEU A 168 8.23 12.68 -13.38
N PRO A 169 9.52 12.40 -13.12
CA PRO A 169 9.97 11.07 -12.72
C PRO A 169 9.08 10.48 -11.61
N SER A 170 8.93 9.15 -11.60
CA SER A 170 8.06 8.42 -10.68
C SER A 170 8.45 8.61 -9.20
N ASP A 171 9.71 8.97 -8.94
CA ASP A 171 10.30 9.19 -7.63
C ASP A 171 10.47 10.68 -7.24
N ALA A 172 10.09 11.62 -8.11
CA ALA A 172 10.33 13.05 -7.85
C ALA A 172 9.45 13.63 -6.73
N LEU A 173 8.20 13.19 -6.66
CA LEU A 173 7.22 13.57 -5.63
C LEU A 173 6.30 12.40 -5.29
N ASN A 174 6.72 11.17 -5.55
CA ASN A 174 5.96 9.94 -5.31
C ASN A 174 6.96 8.77 -5.17
N SER A 175 6.49 7.52 -5.12
CA SER A 175 7.34 6.34 -5.21
C SER A 175 6.69 5.24 -6.04
N GLU A 176 7.48 4.38 -6.70
CA GLU A 176 7.00 3.24 -7.52
C GLU A 176 6.45 2.06 -6.68
N GLY A 177 5.62 2.37 -5.69
CA GLY A 177 5.04 1.43 -4.75
C GLY A 177 6.03 0.95 -3.68
N VAL A 178 5.55 0.02 -2.85
CA VAL A 178 6.25 -0.47 -1.66
C VAL A 178 7.63 -1.07 -1.98
N ALA A 179 7.74 -1.82 -3.08
CA ALA A 179 8.99 -2.48 -3.45
C ALA A 179 10.10 -1.46 -3.74
N ALA A 180 9.77 -0.38 -4.44
CA ALA A 180 10.74 0.66 -4.77
C ALA A 180 11.28 1.37 -3.53
N VAL A 181 10.43 1.62 -2.53
CA VAL A 181 10.84 2.23 -1.25
C VAL A 181 11.97 1.44 -0.57
N PHE A 182 12.01 0.11 -0.74
CA PHE A 182 13.03 -0.73 -0.12
C PHE A 182 14.22 -1.07 -1.04
N GLN A 183 14.14 -0.76 -2.33
CA GLN A 183 15.14 -1.15 -3.33
C GLN A 183 16.02 0.00 -3.83
N THR A 184 15.60 1.25 -3.67
CA THR A 184 16.36 2.39 -4.19
C THR A 184 17.52 2.77 -3.25
N ARG A 185 18.69 3.09 -3.84
CA ARG A 185 19.86 3.58 -3.08
C ARG A 185 19.63 4.97 -2.47
N ALA A 186 18.75 5.76 -3.06
CA ALA A 186 18.28 7.03 -2.52
C ALA A 186 16.82 6.84 -2.09
N THR A 187 16.49 7.27 -0.87
CA THR A 187 15.09 7.26 -0.43
C THR A 187 14.36 8.36 -1.20
N PRO A 188 13.22 8.05 -1.88
CA PRO A 188 12.44 9.09 -2.53
C PRO A 188 11.94 10.11 -1.49
N PRO A 189 11.78 11.40 -1.87
CA PRO A 189 11.26 12.43 -0.97
C PRO A 189 9.87 12.10 -0.44
N VAL A 190 9.10 11.29 -1.20
CA VAL A 190 7.79 10.76 -0.79
C VAL A 190 7.85 9.24 -0.69
N ILE A 191 7.42 8.71 0.45
CA ILE A 191 7.17 7.28 0.63
C ILE A 191 5.67 7.06 0.44
N HIS A 192 5.28 6.40 -0.65
CA HIS A 192 3.89 6.11 -0.99
C HIS A 192 3.62 4.60 -0.95
N LEU A 193 2.78 4.18 0.01
CA LEU A 193 2.44 2.78 0.28
C LEU A 193 1.22 2.32 -0.51
N MET A 194 1.13 2.75 -1.78
CA MET A 194 0.06 2.38 -2.70
C MET A 194 0.00 0.86 -2.85
N GLY A 195 -1.21 0.29 -2.76
CA GLY A 195 -1.43 -1.15 -2.90
C GLY A 195 -0.98 -1.99 -1.70
N ALA A 196 -0.36 -1.39 -0.67
CA ALA A 196 -0.02 -2.09 0.56
C ALA A 196 -1.26 -2.45 1.38
N SER A 197 -1.17 -3.54 2.16
CA SER A 197 -2.20 -3.88 3.12
C SER A 197 -2.30 -2.83 4.24
N THR A 198 -3.50 -2.66 4.81
CA THR A 198 -3.73 -1.75 5.95
C THR A 198 -2.76 -2.00 7.11
N THR A 199 -2.46 -3.27 7.39
CA THR A 199 -1.50 -3.66 8.44
C THR A 199 -0.10 -3.15 8.13
N LEU A 200 0.38 -3.31 6.90
CA LEU A 200 1.69 -2.83 6.48
C LEU A 200 1.76 -1.29 6.50
N ARG A 201 0.73 -0.62 5.95
CA ARG A 201 0.63 0.85 5.98
C ARG A 201 0.74 1.39 7.39
N ARG A 202 -0.05 0.84 8.32
CA ARG A 202 -0.02 1.21 9.73
C ARG A 202 1.35 1.00 10.34
N ALA A 203 1.96 -0.17 10.14
CA ALA A 203 3.25 -0.50 10.73
C ALA A 203 4.36 0.46 10.27
N VAL A 204 4.45 0.69 8.95
CA VAL A 204 5.47 1.58 8.36
C VAL A 204 5.25 3.04 8.81
N LEU A 205 4.03 3.55 8.72
CA LEU A 205 3.74 4.94 9.07
C LEU A 205 3.88 5.20 10.59
N ALA A 206 3.50 4.25 11.44
CA ALA A 206 3.73 4.34 12.87
C ALA A 206 5.23 4.35 13.21
N ALA A 207 6.03 3.51 12.53
CA ALA A 207 7.47 3.49 12.72
C ALA A 207 8.14 4.80 12.25
N ALA A 208 7.73 5.33 11.10
CA ALA A 208 8.19 6.63 10.59
C ALA A 208 7.85 7.76 11.57
N HIS A 209 6.61 7.81 12.06
CA HIS A 209 6.17 8.77 13.07
C HIS A 209 6.97 8.67 14.37
N ALA A 210 7.19 7.45 14.88
CA ALA A 210 8.00 7.24 16.08
C ALA A 210 9.46 7.67 15.88
N SER A 211 10.02 7.45 14.69
CA SER A 211 11.37 7.90 14.33
C SER A 211 11.47 9.43 14.35
N PHE A 212 10.53 10.11 13.67
CA PHE A 212 10.42 11.57 13.67
C PHE A 212 10.30 12.15 15.09
N CYS A 213 9.51 11.52 15.95
CA CYS A 213 9.38 11.95 17.33
C CYS A 213 10.63 11.76 18.18
N ARG A 214 11.51 10.80 17.85
CA ARG A 214 12.78 10.62 18.55
C ARG A 214 13.80 11.65 18.08
N SER A 215 13.88 11.93 16.78
CA SER A 215 14.84 12.90 16.24
C SER A 215 14.57 14.33 16.72
N THR A 216 13.30 14.69 16.91
CA THR A 216 12.91 16.02 17.42
C THR A 216 13.12 16.22 18.92
N LYS A 217 13.26 15.15 19.71
CA LYS A 217 13.48 15.20 21.16
C LYS A 217 14.95 15.17 21.56
N ALA A 218 15.88 14.91 20.63
CA ALA A 218 17.29 14.93 20.94
C ALA A 218 17.66 16.34 21.42
N PRO A 219 18.09 16.50 22.69
CA PRO A 219 18.41 17.82 23.22
C PRO A 219 19.49 18.43 22.34
N GLY A 220 19.23 19.63 21.83
CA GLY A 220 20.25 20.37 21.09
C GLY A 220 21.50 20.53 21.96
N PRO A 221 22.71 20.54 21.39
CA PRO A 221 23.96 20.67 22.16
C PRO A 221 24.02 21.93 23.04
N ASP A 222 23.14 22.90 22.82
CA ASP A 222 23.08 24.18 23.54
C ASP A 222 21.88 24.32 24.51
N GLU A 223 21.00 23.31 24.64
CA GLU A 223 19.79 23.37 25.48
C GLU A 223 19.99 22.98 26.96
N GLU A 224 21.16 23.28 27.53
CA GLU A 224 21.42 23.12 28.97
C GLU A 224 20.64 24.13 29.85
N LYS A 225 19.80 24.99 29.26
CA LYS A 225 19.10 26.10 29.94
C LYS A 225 17.59 26.13 29.70
N GLY A 226 16.88 25.10 30.14
CA GLY A 226 15.64 25.30 30.92
C GLY A 226 14.29 25.45 30.21
N THR A 227 14.16 25.18 28.91
CA THR A 227 12.85 25.04 28.25
C THR A 227 12.60 23.59 27.87
N ALA A 228 11.52 23.00 28.39
CA ALA A 228 11.13 21.64 28.04
C ALA A 228 10.84 21.56 26.53
N PRO A 229 11.38 20.56 25.81
CA PRO A 229 11.14 20.42 24.38
C PRO A 229 9.64 20.25 24.11
N ALA A 230 9.17 20.85 23.02
CA ALA A 230 7.78 20.72 22.59
C ALA A 230 7.41 19.23 22.48
N ALA A 231 6.34 18.81 23.17
CA ALA A 231 5.87 17.43 23.10
C ALA A 231 5.56 17.07 21.65
N CYS A 232 6.01 15.88 21.21
CA CYS A 232 5.70 15.40 19.87
C CYS A 232 4.18 15.33 19.69
N PRO A 233 3.62 15.92 18.62
CA PRO A 233 2.18 15.87 18.38
C PRO A 233 1.71 14.42 18.33
N GLY A 234 0.68 14.05 19.09
CA GLY A 234 0.08 12.71 19.01
C GLY A 234 0.91 11.56 19.60
N SER A 235 1.71 11.80 20.65
CA SER A 235 2.44 10.71 21.34
C SER A 235 1.57 9.66 22.05
N GLU A 236 0.26 9.90 22.17
CA GLU A 236 -0.73 8.85 22.45
C GLU A 236 -1.16 8.26 21.10
N ALA A 237 -0.98 6.95 20.89
CA ALA A 237 -1.49 6.29 19.69
C ALA A 237 -2.97 6.67 19.48
N PRO A 238 -3.44 6.92 18.24
CA PRO A 238 -4.82 7.30 18.00
C PRO A 238 -5.75 6.16 18.43
N GLY A 239 -6.17 6.27 19.69
CA GLY A 239 -7.24 5.52 20.35
C GLY A 239 -8.15 6.47 21.13
N ALA A 240 -7.94 7.79 20.97
CA ALA A 240 -8.93 8.79 21.35
C ALA A 240 -9.93 8.89 20.19
N GLU A 241 -11.19 8.54 20.47
CA GLU A 241 -12.33 8.70 19.56
C GLU A 241 -12.26 10.05 18.85
N LEU A 242 -11.97 10.03 17.55
CA LEU A 242 -12.48 11.05 16.64
C LEU A 242 -14.01 10.90 16.66
N ASP A 243 -14.73 11.92 17.15
CA ASP A 243 -16.20 11.93 17.17
C ASP A 243 -16.73 11.98 15.73
N LEU A 244 -17.09 10.82 15.20
CA LEU A 244 -17.51 10.59 13.80
C LEU A 244 -18.95 10.06 13.74
N SER A 245 -19.89 10.73 14.38
CA SER A 245 -21.31 10.33 14.40
C SER A 245 -21.96 10.33 12.98
N PRO A 246 -22.39 9.19 12.40
CA PRO A 246 -22.99 9.14 11.05
C PRO A 246 -24.54 9.07 11.05
N GLY A 247 -25.17 9.68 10.03
CA GLY A 247 -26.62 9.62 9.77
C GLY A 247 -27.06 8.55 8.76
N ALA A 248 -28.12 7.81 9.13
CA ALA A 248 -29.09 6.93 8.42
C ALA A 248 -28.77 6.18 7.08
N PRO A 249 -29.21 4.90 6.93
CA PRO A 249 -28.99 4.09 5.72
C PRO A 249 -30.14 4.18 4.68
N TYR A 250 -29.81 3.96 3.39
CA TYR A 250 -30.77 3.81 2.29
C TYR A 250 -30.54 2.50 1.52
N THR A 251 -31.61 1.84 1.10
CA THR A 251 -31.63 0.51 0.48
C THR A 251 -32.14 0.56 -0.96
N GLY A 252 -31.41 -0.05 -1.90
CA GLY A 252 -31.94 -0.42 -3.22
C GLY A 252 -30.86 -0.90 -4.20
N SER A 253 -30.95 -2.14 -4.68
CA SER A 253 -30.11 -2.69 -5.76
C SER A 253 -30.93 -3.62 -6.65
N THR A 254 -30.72 -3.50 -7.96
CA THR A 254 -31.17 -4.45 -8.99
C THR A 254 -29.95 -5.08 -9.66
N THR A 255 -29.89 -6.40 -9.71
CA THR A 255 -28.72 -7.18 -10.16
C THR A 255 -28.87 -7.64 -11.62
N THR A 256 -27.81 -7.48 -12.41
CA THR A 256 -27.63 -8.14 -13.73
C THR A 256 -26.47 -9.13 -13.64
N ARG A 257 -26.61 -10.33 -14.22
CA ARG A 257 -25.64 -11.43 -14.11
C ARG A 257 -24.56 -11.35 -15.19
N PHE A 258 -23.29 -11.54 -14.81
CA PHE A 258 -22.18 -11.84 -15.72
C PHE A 258 -21.47 -13.11 -15.27
N ALA A 259 -21.05 -13.96 -16.21
CA ALA A 259 -20.24 -15.15 -15.93
C ALA A 259 -18.88 -15.00 -16.63
N LEU A 260 -17.81 -15.53 -16.02
CA LEU A 260 -16.51 -15.65 -16.66
C LEU A 260 -16.65 -16.55 -17.88
N HIS A 261 -16.14 -16.10 -19.03
CA HIS A 261 -16.18 -16.89 -20.25
C HIS A 261 -15.32 -18.16 -20.07
N PRO A 262 -15.79 -19.36 -20.47
CA PRO A 262 -15.07 -20.63 -20.25
C PRO A 262 -13.61 -20.62 -20.73
N ALA A 263 -13.33 -19.94 -21.86
CA ALA A 263 -11.98 -19.79 -22.39
C ALA A 263 -11.01 -19.03 -21.45
N THR A 264 -11.51 -18.06 -20.68
CA THR A 264 -10.72 -17.32 -19.70
C THR A 264 -10.36 -18.20 -18.50
N SER A 265 -11.30 -19.05 -18.05
CA SER A 265 -11.06 -20.00 -16.97
C SER A 265 -10.01 -21.05 -17.36
N GLU A 266 -10.09 -21.59 -18.58
CA GLU A 266 -9.15 -22.60 -19.08
C GLU A 266 -7.73 -22.01 -19.24
N MET A 267 -7.62 -20.78 -19.74
CA MET A 267 -6.34 -20.07 -19.85
C MET A 267 -5.67 -19.86 -18.48
N LEU A 268 -6.42 -19.41 -17.48
CA LEU A 268 -5.90 -19.18 -16.12
C LEU A 268 -5.47 -20.49 -15.45
N GLN A 269 -6.25 -21.56 -15.64
CA GLN A 269 -5.90 -22.89 -15.13
C GLN A 269 -4.60 -23.42 -15.76
N GLY A 270 -4.43 -23.26 -17.08
CA GLY A 270 -3.18 -23.62 -17.77
C GLY A 270 -1.97 -22.82 -17.28
N ALA A 271 -2.15 -21.53 -17.01
CA ALA A 271 -1.09 -20.67 -16.46
C ALA A 271 -0.66 -21.12 -15.04
N CYS A 272 -1.62 -21.45 -14.17
CA CYS A 272 -1.33 -21.96 -12.83
C CYS A 272 -0.58 -23.30 -12.88
N GLN A 273 -1.00 -24.24 -13.74
CA GLN A 273 -0.31 -25.52 -13.92
C GLN A 273 1.12 -25.37 -14.46
N ALA A 274 1.33 -24.46 -15.41
CA ALA A 274 2.66 -24.18 -15.95
C ALA A 274 3.60 -23.58 -14.89
N LEU A 275 3.09 -22.68 -14.04
CA LEU A 275 3.86 -22.10 -12.93
C LEU A 275 4.17 -23.14 -11.86
N GLN A 276 3.21 -24.00 -11.49
CA GLN A 276 3.45 -25.11 -10.57
C GLN A 276 4.53 -26.07 -11.10
N ALA A 277 4.49 -26.41 -12.40
CA ALA A 277 5.52 -27.25 -13.03
C ALA A 277 6.90 -26.58 -13.02
N ARG A 278 6.98 -25.26 -13.22
CA ARG A 278 8.23 -24.49 -13.12
C ARG A 278 8.78 -24.48 -11.70
N VAL A 279 7.92 -24.29 -10.70
CA VAL A 279 8.32 -24.37 -9.28
C VAL A 279 8.86 -25.76 -8.95
N ALA A 280 8.14 -26.82 -9.35
CA ALA A 280 8.59 -28.20 -9.12
C ALA A 280 9.95 -28.50 -9.80
N ALA A 281 10.10 -28.14 -11.07
CA ALA A 281 11.35 -28.33 -11.81
C ALA A 281 12.53 -27.52 -11.22
N ALA A 282 12.26 -26.30 -10.73
CA ALA A 282 13.28 -25.47 -10.10
C ALA A 282 13.71 -26.01 -8.72
N LEU A 283 12.80 -26.70 -8.01
CA LEU A 283 13.10 -27.39 -6.75
C LEU A 283 13.90 -28.69 -6.96
N GLU A 284 13.79 -29.33 -8.12
CA GLU A 284 14.57 -30.53 -8.49
C GLU A 284 15.99 -30.20 -9.01
N GLY A 285 16.22 -28.96 -9.48
CA GLY A 285 17.52 -28.50 -9.98
C GLY A 285 18.51 -28.12 -8.86
N HIS A 286 19.81 -28.38 -9.08
CA HIS A 286 20.88 -28.15 -8.09
C HIS A 286 20.91 -26.74 -7.49
N ALA A 287 21.29 -26.69 -6.20
CA ALA A 287 21.02 -25.66 -5.20
C ALA A 287 21.57 -24.23 -5.42
N GLU A 288 22.38 -23.98 -6.45
CA GLU A 288 23.03 -22.65 -6.62
C GLU A 288 22.33 -21.76 -7.65
N GLU A 289 21.91 -22.31 -8.81
CA GLU A 289 21.20 -21.53 -9.85
C GLU A 289 19.67 -21.70 -9.79
N GLY A 290 19.18 -22.83 -9.26
CA GLY A 290 17.74 -23.12 -9.19
C GLY A 290 16.96 -22.28 -8.18
N GLY A 291 17.62 -21.78 -7.12
CA GLY A 291 16.96 -21.07 -6.02
C GLY A 291 16.32 -19.75 -6.41
N ALA A 292 16.97 -18.96 -7.27
CA ALA A 292 16.46 -17.66 -7.71
C ALA A 292 15.28 -17.80 -8.69
N GLU A 293 15.36 -18.74 -9.64
CA GLU A 293 14.27 -19.05 -10.56
C GLU A 293 13.08 -19.72 -9.85
N ALA A 294 13.33 -20.56 -8.84
CA ALA A 294 12.28 -21.10 -7.96
C ALA A 294 11.55 -19.98 -7.21
N LEU A 295 12.28 -19.01 -6.65
CA LEU A 295 11.71 -17.87 -5.94
C LEU A 295 10.85 -17.00 -6.86
N LYS A 296 11.36 -16.74 -8.07
CA LYS A 296 10.66 -15.95 -9.09
C LYS A 296 9.37 -16.65 -9.54
N ALA A 297 9.44 -17.95 -9.85
CA ALA A 297 8.27 -18.73 -10.25
C ALA A 297 7.24 -18.86 -9.11
N ALA A 298 7.70 -19.01 -7.86
CA ALA A 298 6.85 -19.02 -6.68
C ALA A 298 6.15 -17.67 -6.45
N TRP A 299 6.87 -16.56 -6.61
CA TRP A 299 6.30 -15.22 -6.53
C TRP A 299 5.26 -14.97 -7.65
N GLU A 300 5.58 -15.35 -8.89
CA GLU A 300 4.66 -15.28 -10.02
C GLU A 300 3.38 -16.09 -9.75
N LEU A 301 3.50 -17.27 -9.13
CA LEU A 301 2.35 -18.11 -8.74
C LEU A 301 1.51 -17.48 -7.62
N VAL A 302 2.15 -16.89 -6.61
CA VAL A 302 1.46 -16.19 -5.50
C VAL A 302 0.70 -14.98 -6.02
N MET A 303 1.32 -14.18 -6.89
CA MET A 303 0.68 -13.02 -7.50
C MET A 303 -0.48 -13.41 -8.41
N LEU A 304 -0.34 -14.49 -9.20
CA LEU A 304 -1.44 -15.01 -10.02
C LEU A 304 -2.58 -15.55 -9.16
N SER A 305 -2.28 -16.27 -8.08
CA SER A 305 -3.27 -16.79 -7.12
C SER A 305 -4.02 -15.67 -6.40
N ALA A 306 -3.32 -14.62 -5.98
CA ALA A 306 -3.91 -13.41 -5.38
C ALA A 306 -4.80 -12.64 -6.37
N ALA A 307 -4.39 -12.53 -7.64
CA ALA A 307 -5.20 -11.90 -8.69
C ALA A 307 -6.49 -12.69 -8.99
N VAL A 308 -6.40 -14.02 -9.05
CA VAL A 308 -7.55 -14.92 -9.29
C VAL A 308 -8.52 -14.89 -8.11
N THR A 309 -8.03 -15.00 -6.87
CA THR A 309 -8.86 -14.96 -5.66
C THR A 309 -9.44 -13.58 -5.40
N GLY A 310 -8.67 -12.51 -5.64
CA GLY A 310 -9.14 -11.13 -5.56
C GLY A 310 -10.24 -10.82 -6.57
N HIS A 311 -10.09 -11.26 -7.83
CA HIS A 311 -11.12 -11.11 -8.85
C HIS A 311 -12.39 -11.90 -8.53
N ALA A 312 -12.27 -13.13 -8.05
CA ALA A 312 -13.40 -13.95 -7.62
C ALA A 312 -14.16 -13.32 -6.43
N ALA A 313 -13.44 -12.81 -5.43
CA ALA A 313 -14.02 -12.15 -4.26
C ALA A 313 -14.65 -10.79 -4.59
N ASP A 314 -14.11 -10.06 -5.57
CA ASP A 314 -14.68 -8.80 -6.07
C ASP A 314 -15.95 -9.04 -6.90
N GLU A 315 -15.94 -10.07 -7.76
CA GLU A 315 -17.12 -10.52 -8.49
C GLU A 315 -18.24 -11.01 -7.57
N MET A 316 -17.91 -11.74 -6.50
CA MET A 316 -18.90 -12.14 -5.49
C MET A 316 -19.48 -10.94 -4.73
N ARG A 317 -18.65 -9.95 -4.36
CA ARG A 317 -19.09 -8.73 -3.68
C ARG A 317 -19.99 -7.85 -4.55
N LYS A 318 -19.65 -7.67 -5.83
CA LYS A 318 -20.48 -6.91 -6.80
C LYS A 318 -21.87 -7.50 -7.00
N ARG A 319 -22.06 -8.80 -6.69
CA ARG A 319 -23.33 -9.50 -6.91
C ARG A 319 -24.33 -9.39 -5.77
N ASN A 320 -23.95 -8.88 -4.57
CA ASN A 320 -24.82 -8.80 -3.40
C ASN A 320 -25.58 -10.13 -3.10
N LEU A 321 -24.98 -11.27 -3.47
CA LEU A 321 -25.61 -12.57 -3.26
C LEU A 321 -25.32 -13.03 -1.83
N PRO A 322 -26.34 -13.40 -1.05
CA PRO A 322 -26.13 -14.28 0.09
C PRO A 322 -25.44 -15.56 -0.42
N GLU A 323 -24.47 -16.09 0.33
CA GLU A 323 -23.69 -17.31 -0.02
C GLU A 323 -24.57 -18.50 -0.44
N GLU A 324 -25.86 -18.50 -0.10
CA GLU A 324 -26.79 -19.60 -0.35
C GLU A 324 -27.36 -19.67 -1.78
N ASN A 325 -27.10 -18.69 -2.67
CA ASN A 325 -27.79 -18.56 -3.97
C ASN A 325 -26.90 -18.59 -5.23
N ALA A 326 -25.61 -18.88 -5.13
CA ALA A 326 -24.77 -19.05 -6.32
C ALA A 326 -25.11 -20.38 -7.03
N SER A 327 -25.10 -20.38 -8.36
CA SER A 327 -25.33 -21.63 -9.11
C SER A 327 -24.20 -22.61 -8.83
N SER A 328 -24.52 -23.88 -8.59
CA SER A 328 -23.53 -24.91 -8.23
C SER A 328 -22.43 -25.09 -9.28
N SER A 329 -22.65 -24.67 -10.53
CA SER A 329 -21.64 -24.72 -11.60
C SER A 329 -20.63 -23.58 -11.51
N ASP A 330 -21.06 -22.35 -11.21
CA ASP A 330 -20.17 -21.18 -11.16
C ASP A 330 -19.25 -21.26 -9.93
N GLU A 331 -19.79 -21.71 -8.79
CA GLU A 331 -18.99 -22.00 -7.60
C GLU A 331 -18.02 -23.16 -7.81
N ALA A 332 -18.43 -24.21 -8.52
CA ALA A 332 -17.55 -25.33 -8.81
C ALA A 332 -16.38 -24.90 -9.70
N SER A 333 -16.61 -24.06 -10.70
CA SER A 333 -15.56 -23.51 -11.57
C SER A 333 -14.61 -22.58 -10.81
N ALA A 334 -15.14 -21.67 -9.97
CA ALA A 334 -14.31 -20.79 -9.14
C ALA A 334 -13.46 -21.59 -8.13
N ARG A 335 -14.07 -22.56 -7.42
CA ARG A 335 -13.36 -23.44 -6.48
C ARG A 335 -12.36 -24.37 -7.17
N ALA A 336 -12.65 -24.82 -8.40
CA ALA A 336 -11.71 -25.62 -9.17
C ALA A 336 -10.50 -24.78 -9.61
N LEU A 337 -10.71 -23.53 -10.01
CA LEU A 337 -9.65 -22.60 -10.37
C LEU A 337 -8.80 -22.24 -9.15
N GLU A 338 -9.43 -21.93 -8.01
CA GLU A 338 -8.75 -21.71 -6.73
C GLU A 338 -7.88 -22.91 -6.33
N LYS A 339 -8.43 -24.13 -6.37
CA LYS A 339 -7.65 -25.37 -6.10
C LYS A 339 -6.49 -25.58 -7.08
N SER A 340 -6.62 -25.12 -8.33
CA SER A 340 -5.55 -25.27 -9.32
C SER A 340 -4.40 -24.26 -9.17
N CYS A 341 -4.61 -23.18 -8.39
CA CYS A 341 -3.62 -22.11 -8.18
C CYS A 341 -3.09 -22.06 -6.73
N VAL A 342 -3.32 -23.10 -5.94
CA VAL A 342 -2.84 -23.24 -4.56
C VAL A 342 -1.77 -24.33 -4.53
N LEU A 343 -0.61 -24.02 -3.93
CA LEU A 343 0.40 -25.03 -3.59
C LEU A 343 -0.18 -25.90 -2.47
N ASP A 344 -0.04 -27.22 -2.58
CA ASP A 344 -0.39 -28.08 -1.46
C ASP A 344 0.55 -27.82 -0.26
N SER A 345 0.16 -28.30 0.92
CA SER A 345 0.91 -28.06 2.16
C SER A 345 2.34 -28.63 2.12
N GLU A 346 2.58 -29.69 1.34
CA GLU A 346 3.89 -30.32 1.20
C GLU A 346 4.78 -29.50 0.25
N GLN A 347 4.23 -29.04 -0.88
CA GLN A 347 4.88 -28.14 -1.83
C GLN A 347 5.23 -26.79 -1.20
N ALA A 348 4.29 -26.18 -0.47
CA ALA A 348 4.52 -24.92 0.23
C ALA A 348 5.62 -25.07 1.30
N ARG A 349 5.62 -26.19 2.03
CA ARG A 349 6.66 -26.50 3.02
C ARG A 349 8.02 -26.71 2.37
N ALA A 350 8.12 -27.53 1.33
CA ALA A 350 9.37 -27.80 0.61
C ALA A 350 9.95 -26.50 0.01
N MET A 351 9.09 -25.63 -0.52
CA MET A 351 9.49 -24.32 -1.00
C MET A 351 10.07 -23.44 0.11
N LEU A 352 9.39 -23.35 1.26
CA LEU A 352 9.88 -22.57 2.42
C LEU A 352 11.20 -23.11 2.97
N GLU A 353 11.36 -24.43 3.04
CA GLU A 353 12.60 -25.08 3.48
C GLU A 353 13.76 -24.82 2.49
N SER A 354 13.52 -24.89 1.18
CA SER A 354 14.51 -24.54 0.14
C SER A 354 14.87 -23.05 0.16
N MET A 355 13.90 -22.16 0.36
CA MET A 355 14.14 -20.72 0.53
C MET A 355 15.01 -20.44 1.76
N GLU A 356 14.75 -21.12 2.88
CA GLU A 356 15.53 -20.98 4.11
C GLU A 356 16.96 -21.50 3.94
N ALA A 357 17.13 -22.65 3.28
CA ALA A 357 18.45 -23.20 2.99
C ALA A 357 19.26 -22.26 2.09
N TRP A 358 18.66 -21.76 1.01
CA TRP A 358 19.31 -20.84 0.09
C TRP A 358 19.61 -19.47 0.72
N ALA A 359 18.68 -18.89 1.48
CA ALA A 359 18.89 -17.64 2.19
C ALA A 359 20.02 -17.75 3.23
N LYS A 360 20.15 -18.88 3.93
CA LYS A 360 21.29 -19.15 4.83
C LYS A 360 22.62 -19.19 4.06
N THR A 361 22.65 -19.79 2.87
CA THR A 361 23.83 -19.79 2.01
C THR A 361 24.17 -18.39 1.52
N GLN A 362 23.18 -17.59 1.12
CA GLN A 362 23.40 -16.21 0.65
C GLN A 362 23.79 -15.27 1.81
N LEU A 363 23.22 -15.41 3.01
CA LEU A 363 23.63 -14.66 4.21
C LEU A 363 25.11 -14.87 4.56
N ALA A 364 25.65 -16.06 4.30
CA ALA A 364 27.05 -16.38 4.55
C ALA A 364 28.01 -15.78 3.52
N VAL A 365 27.53 -15.48 2.32
CA VAL A 365 28.34 -14.95 1.20
C VAL A 365 28.17 -13.43 1.06
N GLU A 366 26.96 -12.93 1.25
CA GLU A 366 26.56 -11.54 1.05
C GLU A 366 25.41 -11.14 2.02
N PRO A 367 25.74 -10.65 3.24
CA PRO A 367 24.77 -10.42 4.30
C PRO A 367 23.58 -9.51 3.93
N GLN A 368 23.80 -8.51 3.06
CA GLN A 368 22.75 -7.59 2.59
C GLN A 368 21.72 -8.30 1.71
N ARG A 369 22.16 -9.14 0.78
CA ARG A 369 21.27 -9.94 -0.08
C ARG A 369 20.46 -10.95 0.74
N GLY A 370 21.08 -11.50 1.77
CA GLY A 370 20.43 -12.33 2.77
C GLY A 370 19.28 -11.63 3.53
N MET A 371 19.42 -10.33 3.80
CA MET A 371 18.42 -9.51 4.47
C MET A 371 17.21 -9.21 3.58
N GLU A 372 17.44 -8.82 2.32
CA GLU A 372 16.38 -8.62 1.31
C GLU A 372 15.50 -9.88 1.17
N LEU A 373 16.12 -11.05 1.24
CA LEU A 373 15.44 -12.35 1.16
C LEU A 373 14.65 -12.71 2.42
N ALA A 374 15.14 -12.33 3.60
CA ALA A 374 14.40 -12.49 4.84
C ALA A 374 13.13 -11.62 4.85
N VAL A 375 13.20 -10.41 4.29
CA VAL A 375 12.05 -9.51 4.12
C VAL A 375 11.05 -10.09 3.11
N ALA A 376 11.50 -10.54 1.94
CA ALA A 376 10.65 -11.18 0.95
C ALA A 376 9.92 -12.43 1.51
N ARG A 377 10.62 -13.25 2.33
CA ARG A 377 10.02 -14.37 3.06
C ARG A 377 8.96 -13.92 4.06
N GLY A 378 9.20 -12.85 4.81
CA GLY A 378 8.23 -12.29 5.75
C GLY A 378 6.94 -11.83 5.05
N MET A 379 7.08 -11.17 3.89
CA MET A 379 5.95 -10.75 3.06
C MET A 379 5.16 -11.95 2.53
N LEU A 380 5.85 -12.97 2.00
CA LEU A 380 5.23 -14.20 1.48
C LEU A 380 4.46 -14.97 2.56
N LEU A 381 5.04 -15.11 3.75
CA LEU A 381 4.39 -15.79 4.87
C LEU A 381 3.14 -15.04 5.35
N ASN A 382 3.16 -13.71 5.31
CA ASN A 382 2.01 -12.89 5.69
C ASN A 382 0.85 -13.04 4.69
N GLU A 383 1.14 -13.07 3.40
CA GLU A 383 0.13 -13.31 2.35
C GLU A 383 -0.47 -14.72 2.44
N LEU A 384 0.37 -15.76 2.60
CA LEU A 384 -0.10 -17.14 2.76
C LEU A 384 -0.96 -17.33 4.02
N ALA A 385 -0.61 -16.67 5.13
CA ALA A 385 -1.42 -16.67 6.35
C ALA A 385 -2.77 -15.96 6.15
N GLY A 386 -2.79 -14.86 5.40
CA GLY A 386 -4.02 -14.16 4.99
C GLY A 386 -4.96 -15.07 4.18
N MET A 387 -4.41 -15.78 3.19
CA MET A 387 -5.17 -16.73 2.36
C MET A 387 -5.77 -17.90 3.15
N HIS A 388 -5.06 -18.44 4.15
CA HIS A 388 -5.60 -19.49 5.01
C HIS A 388 -6.70 -18.98 5.96
N SER A 389 -6.64 -17.73 6.41
CA SER A 389 -7.68 -17.15 7.27
C SER A 389 -9.03 -16.97 6.53
N ALA A 390 -8.99 -16.74 5.21
CA ALA A 390 -10.17 -16.55 4.38
C ALA A 390 -10.92 -17.86 4.05
N SER A 391 -10.26 -19.03 4.15
CA SER A 391 -10.84 -20.32 3.77
C SER A 391 -11.56 -21.08 4.91
N GLY A 392 -11.65 -20.50 6.11
CA GLY A 392 -12.44 -21.04 7.23
C GLY A 392 -11.96 -22.36 7.86
N ASN A 393 -10.84 -22.94 7.38
CA ASN A 393 -10.29 -24.19 7.90
C ASN A 393 -9.28 -23.95 9.03
N TYR A 394 -9.75 -24.03 10.28
CA TYR A 394 -8.92 -23.96 11.48
C TYR A 394 -8.22 -25.31 11.76
N SER A 395 -7.13 -25.63 11.06
CA SER A 395 -6.26 -26.74 11.46
C SER A 395 -4.76 -26.50 11.37
N SER A 396 -4.29 -25.33 10.95
CA SER A 396 -2.85 -25.02 10.93
C SER A 396 -2.53 -23.79 11.81
N CYS A 397 -1.85 -24.03 12.94
CA CYS A 397 -1.27 -22.97 13.76
C CYS A 397 -0.01 -22.44 13.07
N ALA A 398 -0.09 -21.31 12.37
CA ALA A 398 1.08 -20.59 11.92
C ALA A 398 1.50 -19.59 13.01
N ALA A 399 2.74 -19.71 13.50
CA ALA A 399 3.33 -18.80 14.47
C ALA A 399 3.99 -17.63 13.73
N LEU A 400 3.68 -16.39 14.14
CA LEU A 400 4.36 -15.21 13.62
C LEU A 400 5.64 -14.99 14.44
N VAL A 401 6.80 -15.13 13.80
CA VAL A 401 8.11 -14.99 14.44
C VAL A 401 8.70 -13.63 14.07
N HIS A 402 8.79 -12.73 15.06
CA HIS A 402 9.53 -11.49 14.92
C HIS A 402 10.96 -11.68 15.43
N VAL A 403 11.93 -11.37 14.57
CA VAL A 403 13.35 -11.34 14.93
C VAL A 403 13.74 -9.87 15.16
N ILE A 404 14.17 -9.54 16.37
CA ILE A 404 14.68 -8.22 16.73
C ILE A 404 16.21 -8.31 16.79
N LEU A 405 16.90 -7.49 16.01
CA LEU A 405 18.36 -7.33 16.10
C LEU A 405 18.69 -6.16 17.03
N ASP A 406 19.81 -6.25 17.74
CA ASP A 406 20.35 -5.11 18.48
C ASP A 406 20.98 -4.07 17.54
N ASP A 407 21.27 -2.88 18.07
CA ASP A 407 21.73 -1.71 17.32
C ASP A 407 23.07 -1.92 16.57
N GLU A 408 23.79 -3.02 16.85
CA GLU A 408 25.04 -3.38 16.16
C GLU A 408 24.89 -4.53 15.15
N GLY A 409 23.70 -5.12 15.03
CA GLY A 409 23.39 -6.17 14.05
C GLY A 409 24.16 -7.49 14.25
N ALA A 410 24.83 -7.66 15.40
CA ALA A 410 25.77 -8.76 15.63
C ALA A 410 25.14 -9.93 16.40
N HIS A 411 24.03 -9.70 17.12
CA HIS A 411 23.37 -10.73 17.93
C HIS A 411 21.86 -10.79 17.73
N LEU A 412 21.33 -12.02 17.68
CA LEU A 412 19.89 -12.26 17.68
C LEU A 412 19.32 -11.95 19.07
N GLY A 413 18.52 -10.90 19.16
CA GLY A 413 17.74 -10.58 20.36
C GLY A 413 16.60 -11.58 20.61
N PRO A 414 15.85 -11.42 21.72
CA PRO A 414 14.78 -12.34 22.08
C PRO A 414 13.71 -12.42 20.98
N VAL A 415 13.36 -13.65 20.63
CA VAL A 415 12.36 -13.97 19.60
C VAL A 415 10.97 -13.70 20.16
N LEU A 416 10.23 -12.76 19.53
CA LEU A 416 8.84 -12.51 19.89
C LEU A 416 7.93 -13.38 19.02
N VAL A 417 7.18 -14.28 19.64
CA VAL A 417 6.22 -15.15 18.95
C VAL A 417 4.80 -14.65 19.26
N SER A 418 4.10 -14.16 18.25
CA SER A 418 2.68 -13.79 18.39
C SER A 418 1.80 -14.96 17.91
N LEU A 419 0.91 -15.43 18.77
CA LEU A 419 -0.03 -16.52 18.48
C LEU A 419 -1.47 -16.02 18.61
N PRO A 420 -2.34 -16.25 17.62
CA PRO A 420 -3.75 -15.96 17.78
C PRO A 420 -4.41 -17.06 18.64
N VAL A 421 -5.20 -16.63 19.63
CA VAL A 421 -6.08 -17.43 20.51
C VAL A 421 -5.39 -18.14 21.70
N ARG A 422 -6.03 -18.03 22.89
CA ARG A 422 -5.59 -18.61 24.19
C ARG A 422 -5.27 -20.11 24.15
N THR A 423 -5.93 -20.88 23.30
CA THR A 423 -5.73 -22.35 23.18
C THR A 423 -4.42 -22.72 22.47
N CYS A 424 -3.93 -21.89 21.55
CA CYS A 424 -2.68 -22.12 20.82
C CYS A 424 -1.44 -21.83 21.70
N ALA A 425 -1.55 -20.85 22.59
CA ALA A 425 -0.46 -20.47 23.49
C ALA A 425 -0.10 -21.59 24.48
N SER A 426 -1.10 -22.29 25.05
CA SER A 426 -0.85 -23.38 26.03
C SER A 426 -0.07 -24.54 25.41
N ALA A 427 -0.49 -25.05 24.25
CA ALA A 427 0.12 -26.24 23.65
C ALA A 427 1.57 -26.02 23.18
N VAL A 428 1.91 -24.80 22.74
CA VAL A 428 3.28 -24.43 22.36
C VAL A 428 4.14 -24.19 23.60
N LEU A 429 3.59 -23.54 24.63
CA LEU A 429 4.29 -23.30 25.89
C LEU A 429 4.59 -24.62 26.62
N ASP A 430 3.62 -25.54 26.68
CA ASP A 430 3.76 -26.86 27.29
C ASP A 430 4.84 -27.70 26.60
N ARG A 431 4.94 -27.61 25.26
CA ARG A 431 5.99 -28.27 24.48
C ARG A 431 7.37 -27.63 24.67
N ALA A 432 7.44 -26.29 24.78
CA ALA A 432 8.70 -25.59 25.02
C ALA A 432 9.24 -25.83 26.43
N VAL A 433 8.37 -25.87 27.44
CA VAL A 433 8.66 -26.23 28.83
C VAL A 433 9.17 -27.67 28.92
N ALA A 434 8.48 -28.62 28.27
CA ALA A 434 8.90 -30.02 28.22
C ALA A 434 10.24 -30.25 27.49
N ALA A 435 10.50 -29.51 26.42
CA ALA A 435 11.72 -29.68 25.61
C ALA A 435 12.98 -29.05 26.23
N ARG A 436 12.83 -28.05 27.13
CA ARG A 436 13.96 -27.32 27.72
C ARG A 436 14.13 -27.50 29.23
N GLY A 437 13.28 -28.26 29.89
CA GLY A 437 13.37 -28.52 31.33
C GLY A 437 13.27 -27.25 32.19
N LEU A 438 12.63 -26.20 31.66
CA LEU A 438 12.36 -24.97 32.39
C LEU A 438 11.21 -25.22 33.37
N LYS A 439 11.32 -24.75 34.61
CA LYS A 439 10.27 -24.89 35.63
C LYS A 439 9.18 -23.86 35.47
#